data_AF-A0A7V4U1G0-F1
#
_entry.id   AF-A0A7V4U1G0-F1
#
_cell.length_a   1.000
_cell.length_b   1.000
_cell.length_c   1.000
_cell.angle_alpha   90.00
_cell.angle_beta   90.00
_cell.angle_gamma   90.00
#
_symmetry.space_group_name_H-M   'P 1'
#
loop_
_entity.id
_entity.type
_entity.pdbx_description
1 polymer ?
#
loop_
_entity_poly.entity_id
_entity_poly.type
_entity_poly.pdbx_seq_one_letter_code
_entity_poly.pdbx_strand_id
1 'polypeptide(L)'
;MDENMRNTLRRIHRVNRTLWLGIFSGVVILIVIAFFFYFGTFLDSPVVGIRHPLNQALMFLVFALLLLIMYVKRNYLQTEKIISRAQRRELSITAVDVTDLVSTFGNETNLLAKILIIMRRYYMVIWSAAELIVVVGFIQYVLTLSIRSFLIYGLVGTLSLVINFPRFSFVETMYYKLDLSETVSKENVR
;
A
#
# COMPACT_ATOMS: atom_id res chain seq x y z
N MET A 1 6.76 -10.41 23.95
CA MET A 1 7.50 -10.49 22.67
C MET A 1 8.98 -10.62 22.98
N ASP A 2 9.63 -11.69 22.53
CA ASP A 2 11.09 -11.84 22.59
C ASP A 2 11.78 -10.69 21.81
N GLU A 3 12.87 -10.16 22.34
CA GLU A 3 13.61 -9.02 21.77
C GLU A 3 14.23 -9.39 20.41
N ASN A 4 14.60 -10.65 20.22
CA ASN A 4 15.05 -11.17 18.92
C ASN A 4 13.93 -11.10 17.88
N MET A 5 12.71 -11.51 18.22
CA MET A 5 11.57 -11.46 17.31
C MET A 5 11.17 -10.01 17.00
N ARG A 6 11.23 -9.13 17.99
CA ARG A 6 11.02 -7.68 17.82
C ARG A 6 11.99 -7.09 16.80
N ASN A 7 13.26 -7.47 16.87
CA ASN A 7 14.28 -6.98 15.94
C ASN A 7 14.06 -7.45 14.50
N THR A 8 13.61 -8.70 14.31
CA THR A 8 13.27 -9.21 12.98
C THR A 8 12.02 -8.54 12.41
N LEU A 9 10.98 -8.31 13.22
CA LEU A 9 9.80 -7.54 12.80
C LEU A 9 10.16 -6.11 12.41
N ARG A 10 11.07 -5.46 13.15
CA ARG A 10 11.60 -4.13 12.78
C ARG A 10 12.35 -4.17 11.44
N ARG A 11 13.06 -5.26 11.12
CA ARG A 11 13.74 -5.43 9.81
C ARG A 11 12.72 -5.54 8.68
N ILE A 12 11.71 -6.40 8.82
CA ILE A 12 10.62 -6.54 7.83
C ILE A 12 9.87 -5.22 7.65
N HIS A 13 9.60 -4.52 8.75
CA HIS A 13 8.98 -3.20 8.71
C HIS A 13 9.84 -2.17 7.94
N ARG A 14 11.16 -2.18 8.15
CA ARG A 14 12.09 -1.34 7.38
C ARG A 14 12.01 -1.62 5.88
N VAL A 15 11.99 -2.89 5.47
CA VAL A 15 11.82 -3.27 4.06
C VAL A 15 10.52 -2.71 3.48
N ASN A 16 9.40 -2.85 4.19
CA ASN A 16 8.12 -2.29 3.76
C ASN A 16 8.13 -0.76 3.66
N ARG A 17 8.82 -0.07 4.57
CA ARG A 17 9.01 1.37 4.52
C ARG A 17 9.85 1.79 3.30
N THR A 18 10.90 1.04 2.98
CA THR A 18 11.72 1.28 1.77
C THR A 18 10.90 1.09 0.51
N LEU A 19 10.05 0.06 0.44
CA LEU A 19 9.14 -0.15 -0.70
C LEU A 19 8.14 1.01 -0.84
N TRP A 20 7.53 1.44 0.27
CA TRP A 20 6.64 2.60 0.27
C TRP A 20 7.35 3.87 -0.20
N LEU A 21 8.59 4.09 0.27
CA LEU A 21 9.41 5.23 -0.18
C LEU A 21 9.72 5.14 -1.68
N GLY A 22 9.97 3.94 -2.22
CA GLY A 22 10.14 3.73 -3.65
C GLY A 22 8.91 4.19 -4.44
N ILE A 23 7.72 3.74 -4.07
CA ILE A 23 6.47 4.14 -4.73
C ILE A 23 6.21 5.65 -4.56
N PHE A 24 6.43 6.18 -3.36
CA PHE A 24 6.28 7.61 -3.10
C PHE A 24 7.25 8.47 -3.92
N SER A 25 8.48 8.00 -4.10
CA SER A 25 9.46 8.69 -4.93
C SER A 25 9.04 8.77 -6.40
N GLY A 26 8.35 7.75 -6.93
CA GLY A 26 7.77 7.77 -8.27
C GLY A 26 6.78 8.91 -8.45
N VAL A 27 5.91 9.15 -7.44
CA VAL A 27 4.99 10.29 -7.43
C VAL A 27 5.74 11.62 -7.42
N VAL A 28 6.77 11.76 -6.60
CA VAL A 28 7.60 12.99 -6.54
C VAL A 28 8.29 13.25 -7.89
N ILE A 29 8.86 12.22 -8.51
CA ILE A 29 9.51 12.32 -9.82
C ILE A 29 8.51 12.80 -10.88
N LEU A 30 7.31 12.22 -10.94
CA LEU A 30 6.27 12.65 -11.88
C LEU A 30 5.87 14.11 -11.67
N ILE A 31 5.78 14.55 -10.41
CA ILE A 31 5.50 15.96 -10.09
C ILE A 31 6.61 16.87 -10.62
N VAL A 32 7.88 16.54 -10.35
CA VAL A 32 9.03 17.31 -10.83
C VAL A 32 9.07 17.37 -12.36
N ILE A 33 8.86 16.23 -13.04
CA ILE A 33 8.83 16.17 -14.51
C ILE A 33 7.69 17.04 -15.06
N ALA A 34 6.49 16.98 -14.48
CA ALA A 34 5.37 17.81 -14.91
C ALA A 34 5.65 19.31 -14.76
N PHE A 35 6.29 19.72 -13.65
CA PHE A 35 6.72 21.11 -13.47
C PHE A 35 7.78 21.51 -14.50
N PHE A 36 8.74 20.65 -14.80
CA PHE A 36 9.74 20.90 -15.84
C PHE A 36 9.09 21.09 -17.21
N PHE A 37 8.12 20.26 -17.58
CA PHE A 37 7.35 20.39 -18.82
C PHE A 37 6.54 21.69 -18.86
N TYR A 38 5.96 22.09 -17.73
CA TYR A 38 5.15 23.31 -17.63
C TYR A 38 5.99 24.57 -17.77
N PHE A 39 7.11 24.68 -17.04
CA PHE A 39 7.97 25.87 -17.07
C PHE A 39 8.85 25.95 -18.31
N GLY A 40 9.32 24.81 -18.82
CA GLY A 40 10.15 24.76 -20.02
C GLY A 40 9.38 24.82 -21.34
N THR A 41 8.03 24.96 -21.28
CA THR A 41 7.15 25.00 -22.45
C THR A 41 7.48 23.90 -23.46
N PHE A 42 7.73 22.68 -22.99
CA PHE A 42 8.11 21.55 -23.85
C PHE A 42 6.91 20.94 -24.59
N LEU A 43 5.68 21.35 -24.24
CA LEU A 43 4.43 20.86 -24.79
C LEU A 43 3.57 22.05 -25.22
N ASP A 44 3.45 22.24 -26.54
CA ASP A 44 2.91 23.49 -27.09
C ASP A 44 1.49 23.38 -27.67
N SER A 45 0.96 22.17 -27.82
CA SER A 45 -0.35 21.96 -28.45
C SER A 45 -1.15 20.86 -27.76
N PRO A 46 -2.34 21.18 -27.22
CA PRO A 46 -3.22 20.15 -26.68
C PRO A 46 -3.77 19.29 -27.81
N VAL A 47 -4.09 18.02 -27.52
CA VAL A 47 -4.80 17.17 -28.48
C VAL A 47 -6.24 17.68 -28.61
N VAL A 48 -6.55 18.33 -29.74
CA VAL A 48 -7.84 18.99 -29.99
C VAL A 48 -8.95 17.94 -30.25
N GLY A 49 -10.10 18.08 -29.57
CA GLY A 49 -11.33 17.32 -29.88
C GLY A 49 -11.80 16.29 -28.84
N ILE A 50 -10.97 15.87 -27.89
CA ILE A 50 -11.33 14.80 -26.91
C ILE A 50 -11.34 15.30 -25.45
N ARG A 51 -11.06 16.59 -25.20
CA ARG A 51 -10.88 17.14 -23.84
C ARG A 51 -12.02 16.80 -22.86
N HIS A 52 -13.27 16.98 -23.25
CA HIS A 52 -14.40 16.72 -22.34
C HIS A 52 -14.68 15.24 -22.06
N PRO A 53 -14.85 14.35 -23.06
CA PRO A 53 -15.10 12.93 -22.79
C PRO A 53 -13.90 12.25 -22.12
N LEU A 54 -12.67 12.61 -22.49
CA LEU A 54 -11.46 12.08 -21.85
C LEU A 54 -11.39 12.48 -20.36
N ASN A 55 -11.63 13.75 -20.04
CA ASN A 55 -11.61 14.21 -18.65
C ASN A 55 -12.65 13.50 -17.79
N GLN A 56 -13.87 13.27 -18.31
CA GLN A 56 -14.91 12.55 -17.59
C GLN A 56 -14.54 11.08 -17.37
N ALA A 57 -14.03 10.40 -18.41
CA ALA A 57 -13.60 9.00 -18.30
C ALA A 57 -12.45 8.83 -17.29
N LEU A 58 -11.43 9.71 -17.33
CA LEU A 58 -10.31 9.67 -16.40
C LEU A 58 -10.74 9.99 -14.96
N MET A 59 -11.68 10.92 -14.78
CA MET A 59 -12.25 11.22 -13.46
C MET A 59 -13.02 10.03 -12.90
N PHE A 60 -13.84 9.35 -13.72
CA PHE A 60 -14.54 8.13 -13.32
C PHE A 60 -13.55 7.02 -12.93
N LEU A 61 -12.47 6.86 -13.70
CA LEU A 61 -11.41 5.90 -13.38
C LEU A 61 -10.76 6.22 -12.03
N VAL A 62 -10.39 7.47 -11.77
CA VAL A 62 -9.82 7.89 -10.48
C VAL A 62 -10.80 7.64 -9.33
N PHE A 63 -12.09 7.91 -9.54
CA PHE A 63 -13.12 7.61 -8.55
C PHE A 63 -13.23 6.11 -8.28
N ALA A 64 -13.20 5.27 -9.31
CA ALA A 64 -13.19 3.82 -9.17
C ALA A 64 -11.94 3.32 -8.42
N LEU A 65 -10.77 3.91 -8.67
CA LEU A 65 -9.53 3.59 -7.95
C LEU A 65 -9.60 4.00 -6.46
N LEU A 66 -10.21 5.14 -6.14
CA LEU A 66 -10.45 5.53 -4.75
C LEU A 66 -11.41 4.56 -4.05
N LEU A 67 -12.49 4.16 -4.72
CA LEU A 67 -13.39 3.13 -4.19
C LEU A 67 -12.68 1.80 -3.99
N LEU A 68 -11.77 1.41 -4.88
CA LEU A 68 -10.93 0.22 -4.71
C LEU A 68 -10.04 0.34 -3.47
N ILE A 69 -9.36 1.47 -3.26
CA ILE A 69 -8.54 1.71 -2.07
C ILE A 69 -9.41 1.59 -0.80
N MET A 70 -10.58 2.22 -0.78
CA MET A 70 -11.51 2.15 0.34
C MET A 70 -12.02 0.72 0.57
N TYR A 71 -12.37 0.00 -0.49
CA TYR A 71 -12.83 -1.38 -0.45
C TYR A 71 -11.75 -2.30 0.12
N VAL A 72 -10.52 -2.21 -0.38
CA VAL A 72 -9.39 -2.99 0.12
C VAL A 72 -9.14 -2.68 1.59
N LYS A 73 -9.10 -1.40 1.95
CA LYS A 73 -8.87 -0.98 3.33
C LYS A 73 -9.95 -1.50 4.30
N ARG A 74 -11.23 -1.35 3.94
CA ARG A 74 -12.36 -1.76 4.78
C ARG A 74 -12.49 -3.29 4.88
N ASN A 75 -12.25 -4.01 3.80
CA ASN A 75 -12.51 -5.45 3.75
C ASN A 75 -11.30 -6.33 4.06
N TYR A 76 -10.08 -5.79 3.98
CA TYR A 76 -8.87 -6.60 4.05
C TYR A 76 -7.84 -6.09 5.07
N LEU A 77 -7.81 -4.78 5.38
CA LEU A 77 -6.89 -4.21 6.37
C LEU A 77 -7.49 -4.09 7.79
N GLN A 78 -8.43 -4.96 8.13
CA GLN A 78 -8.95 -5.10 9.49
C GLN A 78 -8.23 -6.23 10.22
N THR A 79 -7.76 -5.97 11.44
CA THR A 79 -7.00 -6.89 12.30
C THR A 79 -7.61 -8.29 12.37
N GLU A 80 -8.89 -8.40 12.69
CA GLU A 80 -9.60 -9.68 12.82
C GLU A 80 -9.69 -10.44 11.49
N LYS A 81 -9.85 -9.73 10.38
CA LYS A 81 -9.92 -10.33 9.04
C LYS A 81 -8.58 -10.84 8.57
N ILE A 82 -7.48 -10.17 8.94
CA ILE A 82 -6.13 -10.61 8.60
C ILE A 82 -5.78 -11.87 9.39
N ILE A 83 -6.02 -11.88 10.70
CA ILE A 83 -5.75 -13.03 11.58
C ILE A 83 -6.56 -14.25 11.13
N SER A 84 -7.87 -14.11 10.95
CA SER A 84 -8.74 -15.21 10.50
C SER A 84 -8.34 -15.78 9.14
N ARG A 85 -7.86 -14.95 8.22
CA ARG A 85 -7.34 -15.42 6.92
C ARG A 85 -6.00 -16.12 7.04
N ALA A 86 -5.12 -15.65 7.91
CA ALA A 86 -3.84 -16.28 8.16
C ALA A 86 -4.01 -17.67 8.80
N GLN A 87 -5.04 -17.85 9.64
CA GLN A 87 -5.42 -19.14 10.23
C GLN A 87 -6.01 -20.10 9.17
N ARG A 88 -6.87 -19.61 8.28
CA ARG A 88 -7.56 -20.46 7.27
C ARG A 88 -6.72 -20.79 6.03
N ARG A 89 -5.75 -19.95 5.68
CA ARG A 89 -4.99 -20.14 4.44
C ARG A 89 -3.70 -20.93 4.68
N GLU A 90 -3.55 -22.00 3.91
CA GLU A 90 -2.26 -22.59 3.59
C GLU A 90 -1.54 -21.67 2.59
N LEU A 91 -0.93 -20.61 3.12
CA LEU A 91 -0.02 -19.77 2.34
C LEU A 91 1.34 -20.45 2.33
N SER A 92 1.83 -20.80 1.13
CA SER A 92 3.23 -21.13 0.95
C SER A 92 4.06 -19.86 1.22
N ILE A 93 4.90 -19.93 2.25
CA ILE A 93 5.79 -18.84 2.62
C ILE A 93 6.97 -18.90 1.65
N THR A 94 6.90 -18.11 0.57
CA THR A 94 7.94 -18.06 -0.47
C THR A 94 8.84 -16.83 -0.36
N ALA A 95 8.50 -15.86 0.48
CA ALA A 95 9.29 -14.66 0.67
C ALA A 95 10.49 -14.93 1.59
N VAL A 96 11.70 -14.74 1.08
CA VAL A 96 12.99 -15.01 1.78
C VAL A 96 13.04 -14.35 3.17
N ASP A 97 12.60 -13.09 3.27
CA ASP A 97 12.60 -12.33 4.54
C ASP A 97 11.65 -12.93 5.60
N VAL A 98 10.69 -13.75 5.18
CA VAL A 98 9.65 -14.34 6.03
C VAL A 98 9.91 -15.83 6.27
N THR A 99 10.57 -16.53 5.34
CA THR A 99 11.08 -17.89 5.56
C THR A 99 12.14 -17.90 6.66
N ASP A 100 12.99 -16.88 6.71
CA ASP A 100 14.00 -16.72 7.77
C ASP A 100 13.34 -16.62 9.15
N LEU A 101 12.21 -15.92 9.25
CA LEU A 101 11.44 -15.79 10.50
C LEU A 101 10.96 -17.16 11.02
N VAL A 102 10.36 -17.98 10.14
CA VAL A 102 9.83 -19.30 10.51
C VAL A 102 10.95 -20.28 10.86
N SER A 103 12.09 -20.20 10.16
CA SER A 103 13.26 -21.04 10.48
C SER A 103 13.89 -20.68 11.83
N THR A 104 13.84 -19.41 12.24
CA THR A 104 14.52 -18.90 13.45
C THR A 104 13.68 -19.08 14.72
N PHE A 105 12.35 -18.92 14.63
CA PHE A 105 11.47 -18.90 15.81
C PHE A 105 10.45 -20.06 15.82
N GLY A 106 10.58 -21.01 14.89
CA GLY A 106 9.76 -22.23 14.84
C GLY A 106 8.32 -22.01 14.38
N ASN A 107 7.53 -23.10 14.43
CA ASN A 107 6.16 -23.16 13.91
C ASN A 107 5.19 -22.16 14.57
N GLU A 108 5.45 -21.72 15.81
CA GLU A 108 4.63 -20.73 16.51
C GLU A 108 4.62 -19.36 15.80
N THR A 109 5.67 -19.02 15.04
CA THR A 109 5.74 -17.76 14.27
C THR A 109 5.18 -17.84 12.85
N ASN A 110 4.74 -19.02 12.42
CA ASN A 110 4.17 -19.23 11.09
C ASN A 110 2.93 -18.36 10.86
N LEU A 111 2.09 -18.20 11.88
CA LEU A 111 0.89 -17.36 11.80
C LEU A 111 1.24 -15.88 11.64
N LEU A 112 2.23 -15.39 12.39
CA LEU A 112 2.74 -14.02 12.30
C LEU A 112 3.37 -13.75 10.93
N ALA A 113 4.16 -14.70 10.41
CA ALA A 113 4.72 -14.66 9.06
C ALA A 113 3.63 -14.53 7.98
N LYS A 114 2.58 -15.36 8.05
CA LYS A 114 1.43 -15.28 7.13
C LYS A 114 0.73 -13.92 7.20
N ILE A 115 0.54 -13.37 8.41
CA ILE A 115 -0.06 -12.05 8.62
C ILE A 115 0.76 -10.96 7.93
N LEU A 116 2.09 -10.98 8.08
CA LEU A 116 2.99 -10.00 7.45
C LEU A 116 2.94 -10.06 5.92
N ILE A 117 2.90 -11.27 5.33
CA ILE A 117 2.76 -11.47 3.88
C ILE A 117 1.43 -10.91 3.38
N ILE A 118 0.33 -11.26 4.06
CA ILE A 118 -1.01 -10.80 3.71
C ILE A 118 -1.08 -9.26 3.77
N MET A 119 -0.54 -8.67 4.84
CA MET A 119 -0.49 -7.22 5.00
C MET A 119 0.31 -6.56 3.88
N ARG A 120 1.54 -7.04 3.61
CA ARG A 120 2.39 -6.50 2.55
C ARG A 120 1.67 -6.50 1.20
N ARG A 121 0.96 -7.60 0.88
CA ARG A 121 0.19 -7.71 -0.37
C ARG A 121 -0.89 -6.64 -0.49
N TYR A 122 -1.70 -6.41 0.55
CA TYR A 122 -2.77 -5.41 0.47
C TYR A 122 -2.25 -3.98 0.47
N TYR A 123 -1.17 -3.71 1.22
CA TYR A 123 -0.51 -2.41 1.16
C TYR A 123 0.05 -2.12 -0.24
N MET A 124 0.71 -3.08 -0.88
CA MET A 124 1.18 -2.92 -2.27
C MET A 124 0.03 -2.59 -3.22
N VAL A 125 -1.11 -3.26 -3.12
CA VAL A 125 -2.29 -2.95 -3.96
C VAL A 125 -2.77 -1.50 -3.75
N ILE A 126 -2.87 -1.05 -2.49
CA ILE A 126 -3.28 0.32 -2.18
C ILE A 126 -2.26 1.34 -2.70
N TRP A 127 -0.97 1.07 -2.50
CA TRP A 127 0.10 1.98 -2.92
C TRP A 127 0.17 2.08 -4.44
N SER A 128 0.09 0.96 -5.17
CA SER A 128 0.03 0.97 -6.63
C SER A 128 -1.22 1.65 -7.18
N ALA A 129 -2.38 1.48 -6.53
CA ALA A 129 -3.60 2.19 -6.93
C ALA A 129 -3.45 3.72 -6.73
N ALA A 130 -2.83 4.14 -5.63
CA ALA A 130 -2.58 5.57 -5.36
C ALA A 130 -1.57 6.17 -6.35
N GLU A 131 -0.51 5.44 -6.70
CA GLU A 131 0.45 5.82 -7.74
C GLU A 131 -0.23 5.93 -9.11
N LEU A 132 -1.09 4.95 -9.45
CA LEU A 132 -1.84 4.96 -10.71
C LEU A 132 -2.74 6.20 -10.86
N ILE A 133 -3.34 6.70 -9.76
CA ILE A 133 -4.09 7.96 -9.78
C ILE A 133 -3.19 9.12 -10.25
N VAL A 134 -1.96 9.20 -9.76
CA VAL A 134 -1.00 10.24 -10.17
C VAL A 134 -0.58 10.07 -11.62
N VAL A 135 -0.31 8.83 -12.06
CA VAL A 135 0.02 8.51 -13.46
C VAL A 135 -1.11 8.91 -14.40
N VAL A 136 -2.37 8.61 -14.05
CA VAL A 136 -3.55 9.03 -14.82
C VAL A 136 -3.61 10.56 -14.92
N GLY A 137 -3.39 11.26 -13.81
CA GLY A 137 -3.31 12.72 -13.82
C GLY A 137 -2.18 13.27 -14.69
N PHE A 138 -1.02 12.60 -14.69
CA PHE A 138 0.13 12.98 -15.51
C PHE A 138 -0.18 12.81 -17.00
N ILE A 139 -0.75 11.67 -17.39
CA ILE A 139 -1.20 11.41 -18.77
C ILE A 139 -2.22 12.47 -19.21
N GLN A 140 -3.19 12.79 -18.35
CA GLN A 140 -4.16 13.84 -18.63
C GLN A 140 -3.49 15.20 -18.83
N TYR A 141 -2.49 15.53 -18.01
CA TYR A 141 -1.73 16.75 -18.18
C TYR A 141 -0.98 16.79 -19.51
N VAL A 142 -0.31 15.71 -19.90
CA VAL A 142 0.37 15.64 -21.21
C VAL A 142 -0.62 15.86 -22.37
N LEU A 143 -1.82 15.28 -22.29
CA LEU A 143 -2.82 15.38 -23.37
C LEU A 143 -3.55 16.72 -23.41
N THR A 144 -3.80 17.33 -22.25
CA THR A 144 -4.66 18.51 -22.13
C THR A 144 -3.92 19.80 -21.80
N LEU A 145 -2.67 19.71 -21.34
CA LEU A 145 -1.84 20.80 -20.81
C LEU A 145 -2.43 21.49 -19.56
N SER A 146 -3.40 20.85 -18.89
CA SER A 146 -4.01 21.36 -17.66
C SER A 146 -3.19 20.96 -16.43
N ILE A 147 -2.26 21.83 -16.01
CA ILE A 147 -1.46 21.59 -14.80
C ILE A 147 -2.34 21.50 -13.55
N ARG A 148 -3.43 22.28 -13.50
CA ARG A 148 -4.40 22.28 -12.40
C ARG A 148 -5.01 20.91 -12.19
N SER A 149 -5.37 20.21 -13.27
CA SER A 149 -5.91 18.85 -13.19
C SER A 149 -4.88 17.89 -12.60
N PHE A 150 -3.63 17.95 -13.08
CA PHE A 150 -2.55 17.13 -12.52
C PHE A 150 -2.30 17.39 -11.04
N LEU A 151 -2.31 18.65 -10.59
CA LEU A 151 -2.14 18.96 -9.17
C LEU A 151 -3.24 18.33 -8.30
N ILE A 152 -4.49 18.28 -8.79
CA ILE A 152 -5.58 17.60 -8.06
C ILE A 152 -5.30 16.10 -7.94
N TYR A 153 -4.97 15.43 -9.04
CA TYR A 153 -4.67 13.99 -9.00
C TYR A 153 -3.41 13.68 -8.19
N GLY A 154 -2.37 14.50 -8.33
CA GLY A 154 -1.15 14.43 -7.54
C GLY A 154 -1.43 14.54 -6.05
N LEU A 155 -2.26 15.50 -5.64
CA LEU A 155 -2.67 15.68 -4.25
C LEU A 155 -3.48 14.49 -3.74
N VAL A 156 -4.45 13.99 -4.51
CA VAL A 156 -5.26 12.81 -4.14
C VAL A 156 -4.41 11.54 -3.99
N GLY A 157 -3.52 11.29 -4.95
CA GLY A 157 -2.60 10.13 -4.91
C GLY A 157 -1.59 10.23 -3.77
N THR A 158 -1.00 11.42 -3.56
CA THR A 158 -0.06 11.68 -2.46
C THR A 158 -0.73 11.50 -1.10
N LEU A 159 -1.91 12.10 -0.89
CA LEU A 159 -2.68 11.93 0.36
C LEU A 159 -3.03 10.46 0.60
N SER A 160 -3.42 9.74 -0.46
CA SER A 160 -3.69 8.30 -0.37
C SER A 160 -2.45 7.51 0.06
N LEU A 161 -1.26 7.83 -0.43
CA LEU A 161 -0.02 7.20 0.00
C LEU A 161 0.34 7.54 1.46
N VAL A 162 0.22 8.81 1.85
CA VAL A 162 0.55 9.30 3.20
C VAL A 162 -0.36 8.68 4.25
N ILE A 163 -1.67 8.65 4.01
CA ILE A 163 -2.65 8.06 4.93
C ILE A 163 -2.44 6.55 5.10
N ASN A 164 -1.88 5.89 4.08
CA ASN A 164 -1.62 4.45 4.09
C ASN A 164 -0.12 4.13 4.28
N PHE A 165 0.61 5.01 4.97
CA PHE A 165 1.98 4.75 5.40
C PHE A 165 2.04 3.47 6.27
N PRO A 166 2.98 2.54 6.03
CA PRO A 166 3.10 1.34 6.84
C PRO A 166 3.54 1.75 8.25
N ARG A 167 2.66 1.61 9.25
CA ARG A 167 2.96 1.92 10.66
C ARG A 167 3.35 0.66 11.42
N PHE A 168 4.45 0.71 12.17
CA PHE A 168 4.90 -0.43 12.99
C PHE A 168 3.90 -0.80 14.07
N SER A 169 3.23 0.20 14.67
CA SER A 169 2.21 -0.01 15.71
C SER A 169 1.06 -0.93 15.28
N PHE A 170 0.74 -0.96 13.99
CA PHE A 170 -0.26 -1.88 13.45
C PHE A 170 0.22 -3.34 13.52
N VAL A 171 1.52 -3.60 13.28
CA VAL A 171 2.13 -4.93 13.44
C VAL A 171 2.18 -5.35 14.90
N GLU A 172 2.57 -4.44 15.80
CA GLU A 172 2.57 -4.70 17.25
C GLU A 172 1.16 -5.03 17.77
N THR A 173 0.13 -4.36 17.25
CA THR A 173 -1.28 -4.64 17.59
C THR A 173 -1.71 -6.05 17.16
N MET A 174 -1.29 -6.50 15.97
CA MET A 174 -1.58 -7.87 15.51
C MET A 174 -0.93 -8.89 16.44
N TYR A 175 0.34 -8.68 16.78
CA TYR A 175 1.08 -9.56 17.66
C TYR A 175 0.42 -9.67 19.04
N TYR A 176 0.05 -8.55 19.65
CA TYR A 176 -0.63 -8.53 20.94
C TYR A 176 -1.97 -9.28 20.92
N LYS A 177 -2.76 -9.13 19.85
CA LYS A 177 -4.02 -9.89 19.71
C LYS A 177 -3.81 -11.39 19.53
N LEU A 178 -2.72 -11.80 18.88
CA LEU A 178 -2.38 -13.22 18.73
C LEU A 178 -1.98 -13.83 20.07
N ASP A 179 -1.10 -13.15 20.82
CA ASP A 179 -0.63 -13.58 22.13
C ASP A 179 -1.80 -13.76 23.12
N LEU A 180 -2.74 -12.81 23.13
CA LEU A 180 -4.02 -12.92 23.86
C LEU A 180 -4.88 -14.12 23.42
N SER A 181 -4.95 -14.41 22.12
CA SER A 181 -5.75 -15.53 21.64
C SER A 181 -5.17 -16.90 22.01
N GLU A 182 -3.84 -17.03 22.03
CA GLU A 182 -3.14 -18.27 22.41
C GLU A 182 -3.21 -18.51 23.92
N THR A 183 -3.12 -17.45 24.73
CA THR A 183 -3.26 -17.54 26.19
C THR A 183 -4.66 -17.98 26.61
N VAL A 184 -5.72 -17.37 26.04
CA VAL A 184 -7.11 -17.77 26.28
C VAL A 184 -7.39 -19.21 25.82
N SER A 185 -6.79 -19.64 24.69
CA SER A 185 -6.91 -21.02 24.22
C SER A 185 -6.28 -22.04 25.18
N LYS A 186 -5.21 -21.67 25.89
CA LYS A 186 -4.50 -22.57 26.82
C LYS A 186 -5.21 -22.68 28.17
N GLU A 187 -5.91 -21.64 28.62
CA GLU A 187 -6.73 -21.69 29.84
C GLU A 187 -8.00 -22.54 29.68
N ASN A 188 -8.67 -22.51 28.52
CA ASN A 188 -9.90 -23.28 28.28
C ASN A 188 -9.68 -24.80 28.08
N VAL A 189 -8.43 -25.26 28.08
CA VAL A 189 -8.06 -26.67 27.91
C VAL A 189 -7.60 -27.30 29.25
N ARG A 190 -7.51 -26.51 30.33
CA ARG A 190 -7.29 -27.01 31.70
C ARG A 190 -8.60 -27.12 32.46
#